data_AF-A0A1Q3EDD6-F1
#
_entry.id   AF-A0A1Q3EDD6-F1
#
_cell.length_a   1.000
_cell.length_b   1.000
_cell.length_c   1.000
_cell.angle_alpha   90.00
_cell.angle_beta   90.00
_cell.angle_gamma   90.00
#
_symmetry.space_group_name_H-M   'P 1'
#
loop_
_entity.id
_entity.type
_entity.pdbx_description
1 polymer ?
#
loop_
_entity_poly.entity_id
_entity_poly.type
_entity_poly.pdbx_seq_one_letter_code
_entity_poly.pdbx_strand_id
1 'polypeptide(L)'
;MVKDSKNNIIIPFQVADLPVELIREILEFAAFSCSKTSLALTFVSSTFRRWTLPILYSTVILRTASDVKSFLHALTSSYTPNSPLIHPTPLSQNVKHLAIFALESGVRVLLD
;
A
#
# COMPACT_ATOMS: atom_id res chain seq x y z
N MET A 1 -10.76 -31.19 -16.66
CA MET A 1 -11.46 -30.38 -17.68
C MET A 1 -12.87 -30.13 -17.18
N VAL A 2 -13.10 -28.95 -16.59
CA VAL A 2 -14.41 -28.61 -16.00
C VAL A 2 -15.27 -28.06 -17.14
N LYS A 3 -16.46 -28.64 -17.33
CA LYS A 3 -17.43 -28.19 -18.33
C LYS A 3 -18.63 -27.59 -17.61
N ASP A 4 -19.11 -26.44 -18.10
CA ASP A 4 -20.40 -25.89 -17.65
C ASP A 4 -21.56 -26.75 -18.16
N SER A 5 -22.74 -26.61 -17.56
CA SER A 5 -24.01 -27.24 -17.97
C SER A 5 -24.38 -26.98 -19.45
N LYS A 6 -23.77 -25.96 -20.07
CA LYS A 6 -23.92 -25.60 -21.48
C LYS A 6 -22.84 -26.18 -22.40
N ASN A 7 -22.06 -27.17 -21.94
CA ASN A 7 -20.97 -27.81 -22.69
C ASN A 7 -19.80 -26.88 -23.08
N ASN A 8 -19.72 -25.70 -22.47
CA ASN A 8 -18.60 -24.77 -22.66
C ASN A 8 -17.37 -25.27 -21.90
N ILE A 9 -16.21 -25.21 -22.56
CA ILE A 9 -14.93 -25.55 -21.94
C ILE A 9 -14.57 -24.42 -20.96
N ILE A 10 -14.56 -24.71 -19.65
CA ILE A 10 -14.03 -23.80 -18.65
C ILE A 10 -12.53 -24.08 -18.53
N ILE A 11 -11.72 -23.20 -19.12
CA ILE A 11 -10.26 -23.21 -18.91
C ILE A 11 -10.01 -22.49 -17.58
N PRO A 12 -9.46 -23.16 -16.56
CA PRO A 12 -9.13 -22.51 -15.30
C PRO A 12 -8.00 -21.51 -15.55
N PHE A 13 -8.33 -20.22 -15.53
CA PHE A 13 -7.35 -19.16 -15.56
C PHE A 13 -6.53 -19.18 -14.27
N GLN A 14 -5.23 -19.48 -14.35
CA GLN A 14 -4.32 -19.28 -13.23
C GLN A 14 -3.67 -17.91 -13.37
N VAL A 15 -3.63 -17.15 -12.27
CA VAL A 15 -2.94 -15.85 -12.24
C VAL A 15 -1.45 -16.02 -12.58
N ALA A 16 -0.87 -17.21 -12.33
CA ALA A 16 0.50 -17.55 -12.70
C ALA A 16 0.75 -17.60 -14.21
N ASP A 17 -0.28 -17.77 -15.04
CA ASP A 17 -0.16 -17.82 -16.50
C ASP A 17 -0.09 -16.41 -17.12
N LEU A 18 -0.29 -15.36 -16.30
CA LEU A 18 -0.30 -13.99 -16.75
C LEU A 18 1.12 -13.38 -16.72
N PRO A 19 1.52 -12.62 -17.75
CA PRO A 19 2.72 -11.79 -17.69
C PRO A 19 2.75 -10.93 -16.42
N VAL A 20 3.93 -10.84 -15.80
CA VAL A 20 4.11 -10.15 -14.51
C VAL A 20 3.73 -8.67 -14.58
N GLU A 21 3.84 -8.07 -15.76
CA GLU A 21 3.44 -6.70 -16.07
C GLU A 21 1.93 -6.51 -15.91
N LEU A 22 1.12 -7.44 -16.42
CA LEU A 22 -0.33 -7.38 -16.31
C LEU A 22 -0.79 -7.63 -14.87
N ILE A 23 -0.14 -8.57 -14.16
CA ILE A 23 -0.39 -8.79 -12.73
C ILE A 23 -0.12 -7.50 -11.97
N ARG A 24 1.02 -6.84 -12.23
CA ARG A 24 1.37 -5.57 -11.60
C ARG A 24 0.31 -4.51 -11.89
N GLU A 25 -0.07 -4.31 -13.16
CA GLU A 25 -1.03 -3.27 -13.55
C GLU A 25 -2.39 -3.46 -12.88
N ILE A 26 -2.89 -4.70 -12.81
CA ILE A 26 -4.14 -5.04 -12.11
C ILE A 26 -4.03 -4.70 -10.61
N LEU A 27 -2.91 -5.07 -9.98
CA LEU A 27 -2.69 -4.82 -8.55
C LEU A 27 -2.52 -3.34 -8.25
N GLU A 28 -1.81 -2.60 -9.10
CA GLU A 28 -1.64 -1.16 -8.97
C GLU A 28 -2.97 -0.44 -9.12
N PHE A 29 -3.79 -0.82 -10.11
CA PHE A 29 -5.14 -0.29 -10.27
C PHE A 29 -6.04 -0.59 -9.08
N ALA A 30 -6.01 -1.83 -8.56
CA ALA A 30 -6.78 -2.23 -7.38
C ALA A 30 -6.35 -1.49 -6.11
N ALA A 31 -5.03 -1.27 -5.95
CA ALA A 31 -4.47 -0.51 -4.84
C ALA A 31 -4.87 0.98 -4.91
N PHE A 32 -4.82 1.58 -6.11
CA PHE A 32 -5.21 2.98 -6.32
C PHE A 32 -6.70 3.21 -6.05
N SER A 33 -7.55 2.27 -6.50
CA SER A 33 -9.01 2.40 -6.39
C SER A 33 -9.54 2.22 -4.97
N CYS A 34 -8.81 1.51 -4.09
CA CYS A 34 -9.27 1.20 -2.74
C CYS A 34 -8.11 1.09 -1.74
N SER A 35 -8.05 2.01 -0.78
CA SER A 35 -7.03 2.01 0.27
C SER A 35 -7.02 0.72 1.12
N LYS A 36 -8.20 0.15 1.43
CA LYS A 36 -8.29 -1.13 2.17
C LYS A 36 -7.66 -2.28 1.38
N THR A 37 -7.92 -2.33 0.07
CA THR A 37 -7.32 -3.32 -0.84
C THR A 37 -5.81 -3.09 -0.91
N SER A 38 -5.36 -1.84 -1.05
CA SER A 38 -3.93 -1.51 -1.05
C SER A 38 -3.22 -2.02 0.20
N LEU A 39 -3.80 -1.87 1.39
CA LEU A 39 -3.27 -2.40 2.64
C LEU A 39 -3.21 -3.93 2.63
N ALA A 40 -4.30 -4.59 2.25
CA ALA A 40 -4.35 -6.06 2.20
C ALA A 40 -3.26 -6.64 1.28
N LEU A 41 -3.03 -6.01 0.13
CA LEU A 41 -2.01 -6.44 -0.84
C LEU A 41 -0.58 -6.37 -0.28
N THR A 42 -0.31 -5.51 0.71
CA THR A 42 1.01 -5.47 1.38
C THR A 42 1.31 -6.72 2.20
N PHE A 43 0.29 -7.51 2.56
CA PHE A 43 0.45 -8.71 3.38
C PHE A 43 0.50 -10.01 2.57
N VAL A 44 0.26 -9.96 1.26
CA VAL A 44 0.21 -11.17 0.41
C VAL A 44 1.61 -11.71 0.12
N SER A 45 2.53 -10.84 -0.31
CA SER A 45 3.91 -11.20 -0.61
C SER A 45 4.83 -9.97 -0.55
N SER A 46 6.14 -10.20 -0.42
CA SER A 46 7.13 -9.11 -0.48
C SER A 46 7.13 -8.38 -1.83
N THR A 47 6.89 -9.10 -2.93
CA THR A 47 6.75 -8.54 -4.28
C THR A 47 5.54 -7.61 -4.37
N PHE A 48 4.38 -8.06 -3.88
CA PHE A 48 3.15 -7.26 -3.95
C PHE A 48 3.28 -6.03 -3.07
N ARG A 49 3.83 -6.21 -1.87
CA ARG A 49 4.20 -5.10 -0.99
C ARG A 49 5.15 -4.11 -1.66
N ARG A 50 6.03 -4.54 -2.56
CA ARG A 50 6.93 -3.65 -3.31
C ARG A 50 6.19 -2.78 -4.31
N TRP A 51 5.22 -3.35 -5.01
CA TRP A 51 4.42 -2.63 -6.01
C TRP A 51 3.37 -1.71 -5.39
N THR A 52 2.77 -2.11 -4.27
CA THR A 52 1.63 -1.39 -3.69
C THR A 52 2.02 -0.32 -2.67
N LEU A 53 3.18 -0.42 -2.01
CA LEU A 53 3.61 0.59 -1.03
C LEU A 53 3.67 2.02 -1.60
N PRO A 54 4.27 2.25 -2.78
CA PRO A 54 4.31 3.59 -3.37
C PRO A 54 2.93 4.20 -3.61
N ILE A 55 1.93 3.35 -3.88
CA ILE A 55 0.54 3.76 -4.09
C ILE A 55 -0.12 4.07 -2.76
N LEU A 56 0.05 3.19 -1.78
CA LEU A 56 -0.51 3.34 -0.42
C LEU A 56 -0.06 4.64 0.25
N TYR A 57 1.23 4.97 0.12
CA TYR A 57 1.80 6.17 0.72
C TYR A 57 1.75 7.39 -0.20
N SER A 58 1.25 7.27 -1.43
CA SER A 58 1.19 8.40 -2.37
C SER A 58 0.42 9.59 -1.81
N THR A 59 -0.66 9.32 -1.06
CA THR A 59 -1.47 10.33 -0.38
C THR A 59 -1.69 9.93 1.06
N VAL A 60 -1.16 10.72 1.99
CA VAL A 60 -1.35 10.51 3.43
C VAL A 60 -2.20 11.65 3.97
N ILE A 61 -3.35 11.31 4.53
CA ILE A 61 -4.27 12.24 5.18
C ILE A 61 -4.19 12.02 6.68
N LEU A 62 -3.63 13.00 7.39
CA LEU A 62 -3.49 12.98 8.84
C LEU A 62 -4.58 13.90 9.41
N ARG A 63 -5.49 13.35 10.21
CA ARG A 63 -6.66 14.09 10.72
C ARG A 63 -6.49 14.55 12.16
N THR A 64 -5.59 13.92 12.90
CA THR A 64 -5.34 14.20 14.30
C THR A 64 -3.85 14.35 14.58
N ALA A 65 -3.50 14.99 15.70
CA ALA A 65 -2.11 15.05 16.17
C ALA A 65 -1.55 13.66 16.50
N SER A 66 -2.39 12.70 16.89
CA SER A 66 -1.97 11.31 17.09
C SER A 66 -1.55 10.68 15.77
N ASP A 67 -2.31 10.91 14.69
CA ASP A 67 -1.97 10.39 13.36
C ASP A 67 -0.61 10.92 12.89
N VAL A 68 -0.34 12.20 13.15
CA VAL A 68 0.97 12.82 12.83
C VAL A 68 2.09 12.14 13.60
N LYS A 69 1.93 11.92 14.90
CA LYS A 69 2.95 11.24 15.72
C LYS A 69 3.17 9.80 15.28
N SER A 70 2.11 9.04 15.05
CA SER A 70 2.18 7.66 14.57
C SER A 70 2.81 7.57 13.18
N PHE A 71 2.48 8.51 12.30
CA PHE A 71 3.07 8.58 10.96
C PHE A 71 4.57 8.91 11.00
N LEU A 72 4.98 9.91 11.80
CA LEU A 72 6.39 10.22 12.00
C LEU A 72 7.15 9.03 12.61
N HIS A 73 6.57 8.34 13.58
CA HIS A 73 7.15 7.12 14.14
C HIS A 73 7.29 6.01 13.10
N ALA A 74 6.30 5.82 12.22
CA ALA A 74 6.38 4.83 11.14
C ALA A 74 7.48 5.17 10.12
N LEU A 75 7.66 6.46 9.79
CA LEU A 75 8.75 6.91 8.92
C LEU A 75 10.12 6.64 9.54
N THR A 76 10.31 6.91 10.83
CA THR A 76 11.60 6.74 11.51
C THR A 76 11.92 5.28 11.85
N SER A 77 10.91 4.47 12.20
CA SER A 77 11.06 3.05 12.56
C SER A 77 11.38 2.15 11.35
N SER A 78 11.14 2.62 10.13
CA SER A 78 11.33 1.84 8.90
C SER A 78 12.79 1.51 8.56
N TYR A 79 13.77 2.13 9.24
CA TYR A 79 15.20 1.81 9.11
C TYR A 79 15.64 0.80 10.18
N THR A 80 15.40 -0.49 9.93
CA THR A 80 16.05 -1.57 10.70
C THR A 80 16.88 -2.44 9.76
N PRO A 81 18.21 -2.51 9.93
CA PRO A 81 19.12 -3.13 8.95
C PRO A 81 18.95 -4.65 8.76
N ASN A 82 18.04 -5.30 9.48
CA ASN A 82 17.86 -6.76 9.47
C ASN A 82 16.40 -7.22 9.30
N SER A 83 15.47 -6.35 8.89
CA SER A 83 14.08 -6.76 8.70
C SER A 83 13.89 -7.46 7.34
N PRO A 84 13.28 -8.66 7.27
CA PRO A 84 12.94 -9.31 5.98
C PRO A 84 11.93 -8.50 5.16
N LEU A 85 11.37 -7.45 5.76
CA LEU A 85 10.43 -6.50 5.18
C LEU A 85 11.10 -5.17 4.78
N ILE A 86 12.43 -5.12 4.65
CA ILE A 86 13.15 -3.94 4.14
C ILE A 86 12.63 -3.56 2.75
N HIS A 87 12.12 -2.34 2.65
CA HIS A 87 11.92 -1.68 1.36
C HIS A 87 13.22 -0.95 1.01
N PRO A 88 13.72 -1.08 -0.23
CA PRO A 88 14.98 -0.45 -0.62
C PRO A 88 14.92 1.08 -0.60
N THR A 89 13.72 1.65 -0.61
CA THR A 89 13.49 3.09 -0.49
C THR A 89 12.84 3.43 0.85
N PRO A 90 13.34 4.46 1.56
CA PRO A 90 12.69 4.94 2.77
C PRO A 90 11.25 5.37 2.46
N LEU A 91 10.32 5.06 3.38
CA LEU A 91 8.89 5.36 3.20
C LEU A 91 8.60 6.82 2.86
N SER A 92 9.45 7.74 3.33
CA SER A 92 9.37 9.17 3.04
C SER A 92 9.46 9.48 1.55
N GLN A 93 10.14 8.67 0.74
CA GLN A 93 10.24 8.87 -0.71
C GLN A 93 8.95 8.47 -1.45
N ASN A 94 8.08 7.69 -0.81
CA ASN A 94 6.81 7.27 -1.39
C ASN A 94 5.68 8.28 -1.12
N VAL A 95 5.91 9.25 -0.23
CA VAL A 95 4.93 10.29 0.12
C VAL A 95 4.96 11.38 -0.93
N LYS A 96 3.91 11.46 -1.76
CA LYS A 96 3.79 12.51 -2.81
C LYS A 96 2.91 13.67 -2.37
N HIS A 97 1.82 13.35 -1.68
CA HIS A 97 0.85 14.31 -1.18
C HIS A 97 0.64 14.07 0.31
N LEU A 98 0.96 15.07 1.13
CA LEU A 98 0.72 15.06 2.56
C LEU A 98 -0.32 16.13 2.88
N ALA A 99 -1.47 15.70 3.38
CA ALA A 99 -2.51 16.61 3.84
C ALA A 99 -2.67 16.46 5.35
N ILE A 100 -2.31 17.52 6.09
CA ILE A 100 -2.52 17.60 7.53
C ILE A 100 -3.79 18.39 7.76
N PHE A 101 -4.87 17.69 8.07
CA PHE A 101 -6.09 18.31 8.55
C PHE A 101 -5.95 18.41 10.06
N ALA A 102 -5.50 19.56 10.54
CA ALA A 102 -5.60 19.89 11.94
C ALA A 102 -7.09 20.12 12.26
N LEU A 103 -7.82 19.04 12.57
CA LEU A 103 -9.08 19.18 13.30
C LEU A 103 -8.69 19.65 14.70
N GLU A 104 -8.81 20.95 14.92
CA GLU A 104 -8.54 21.58 16.19
C GLU A 104 -9.32 20.89 17.31
N SER A 105 -8.59 20.16 18.13
CA SER A 105 -8.82 20.16 19.57
C SER A 105 -7.44 20.08 20.25
N GLY A 106 -6.79 21.23 20.36
CA GLY A 106 -5.85 21.48 21.45
C GLY A 106 -4.41 20.98 21.33
N VAL A 107 -3.73 21.14 20.18
CA VAL A 107 -2.26 20.95 20.16
C VAL A 107 -1.57 22.23 19.68
N ARG A 108 -1.15 23.04 20.65
CA ARG A 108 -0.18 24.13 20.46
C ARG A 108 1.19 23.49 20.24
N VAL A 109 1.68 23.49 19.01
CA VAL A 109 3.10 23.19 18.74
C VAL A 109 3.85 24.51 18.89
N LEU A 110 4.42 24.74 20.08
CA LEU A 110 5.52 25.68 20.26
C LEU A 110 6.75 25.06 19.59
N LEU A 111 7.26 25.74 18.58
CA LEU A 111 8.61 25.54 18.08
C LEU A 111 9.50 26.49 18.89
N ASP A 112 10.29 25.94 19.82
CA ASP A 112 11.53 26.56 20.30
C ASP A 112 12.70 26.02 19.47
#